data_AF-L1LAL0-F1
#
_entry.id   AF-L1LAL0-F1
#
_cell.length_a   1.000
_cell.length_b   1.000
_cell.length_c   1.000
_cell.angle_alpha   90.00
_cell.angle_beta   90.00
_cell.angle_gamma   90.00
#
_symmetry.space_group_name_H-M   'P 1'
#
loop_
_entity.id
_entity.type
_entity.pdbx_description
1 polymer ?
#
loop_
_entity_poly.entity_id
_entity_poly.type
_entity_poly.pdbx_seq_one_letter_code
_entity_poly.pdbx_strand_id
1 'polypeptide(L)'
;MEEKNLGWLSGYNKVQHSIGTEPFFVRQIKVPTGGDIQLGDEVPNVPIREFNVYYSSTNYSDPLLVLLNIRQLGDVKALKYVPDKYMLSKNYDAITWDIRRIGSSLNDTELEEVLGEIYSKNKLDVGELKEDVQKKLTDITKDLNINLSGNFPAEHGNSVGSYDSGGNKIYYKKFTDHGYTRIKQCYTLYDFTVQDIKFDGDHTIETSNLPLKDTPIKTLEVYYKDTSSTNDPLMIYILYGDYRQRWLYRYSGDLVWTLVGGDGPSAQSSMNEKDIIKILGERTIPRVSIDLTKTNGSYTPTGNTLTFTVSIEHNPASSGFFQFIHTRSENKKFRIIQITHNGDHLYGIYSEEVLASVSGFYPDYTPSDPTKLLMVEIVDKSHNYTYYYRAKNESKWVKLERKGTEKLENIHLRNQLEKLKKESSDGSVSELSSGSSPFNKPGAISGLIVGSLVLTLAAVLLVRRYRYNARIRLFKNHPLL
;
A
#
# COMPACT_ATOMS: atom_id res chain seq x y z
N MET A 1 15.96 44.39 7.44
CA MET A 1 16.02 43.29 8.42
C MET A 1 16.38 43.92 9.75
N GLU A 2 15.57 43.71 10.77
CA GLU A 2 15.85 44.21 12.12
C GLU A 2 16.64 43.14 12.85
N GLU A 3 17.74 43.54 13.49
CA GLU A 3 18.60 42.64 14.27
C GLU A 3 18.40 42.96 15.76
N LYS A 4 18.10 41.94 16.55
CA LYS A 4 17.94 42.07 18.01
C LYS A 4 18.84 41.06 18.71
N ASN A 5 19.77 41.56 19.52
CA ASN A 5 20.52 40.73 20.44
C ASN A 5 19.63 40.39 21.63
N LEU A 6 19.32 39.11 21.80
CA LEU A 6 18.41 38.62 22.84
C LEU A 6 19.12 38.13 24.10
N GLY A 7 20.44 38.29 24.18
CA GLY A 7 21.25 37.89 25.33
C GLY A 7 21.95 36.53 25.17
N TRP A 8 22.38 35.99 26.31
CA TRP A 8 23.20 34.79 26.42
C TRP A 8 22.36 33.60 26.87
N LEU A 9 22.50 32.48 26.16
CA LEU A 9 22.01 31.19 26.58
C LEU A 9 23.24 30.36 26.98
N SER A 10 23.54 30.25 28.28
CA SER A 10 24.68 29.51 28.85
C SER A 10 26.00 29.57 28.07
N GLY A 11 26.43 30.78 27.70
CA GLY A 11 27.70 30.98 26.98
C GLY A 11 27.57 31.08 25.44
N TYR A 12 26.37 30.94 24.89
CA TYR A 12 26.10 31.13 23.46
C TYR A 12 25.35 32.45 23.20
N ASN A 13 25.80 33.21 22.20
CA ASN A 13 25.14 34.45 21.80
C ASN A 13 23.99 34.17 20.84
N LYS A 14 22.80 34.69 21.13
CA LYS A 14 21.61 34.56 20.28
C LYS A 14 21.30 35.88 19.57
N VAL A 15 21.27 35.84 18.24
CA VAL A 15 20.85 36.96 17.39
C VAL A 15 19.55 36.59 16.70
N GLN A 16 18.52 37.42 16.85
CA GLN A 16 17.25 37.28 16.15
C GLN A 16 17.20 38.22 14.96
N HIS A 17 16.80 37.68 13.81
CA HIS A 17 16.56 38.41 12.57
C HIS A 17 15.08 38.33 12.21
N SER A 18 14.46 39.49 12.03
CA SER A 18 13.06 39.58 11.58
C SER A 18 12.87 40.69 10.55
N ILE A 19 11.76 40.60 9.80
CA ILE A 19 11.31 41.64 8.89
C ILE A 19 9.92 42.03 9.38
N GLY A 20 9.77 43.28 9.83
CA GLY A 20 8.68 43.74 10.70
C GLY A 20 7.32 43.07 10.48
N THR A 21 6.70 43.25 9.30
CA THR A 21 5.31 42.82 9.05
C THR A 21 5.15 41.73 8.00
N GLU A 22 6.08 41.61 7.05
CA GLU A 22 5.95 40.71 5.91
C GLU A 22 6.82 39.46 6.06
N PRO A 23 6.34 38.28 5.61
CA PRO A 23 7.19 37.10 5.58
C PRO A 23 8.25 37.27 4.51
N PHE A 24 9.35 36.54 4.66
CA PHE A 24 10.38 36.48 3.63
C PHE A 24 10.76 35.06 3.31
N PHE A 25 11.40 34.87 2.18
CA PHE A 25 11.93 33.59 1.74
C PHE A 25 13.44 33.63 1.90
N VAL A 26 14.01 32.55 2.42
CA VAL A 26 15.46 32.43 2.58
C VAL A 26 15.95 31.46 1.51
N ARG A 27 16.85 31.94 0.65
CA ARG A 27 17.57 31.09 -0.32
C ARG A 27 19.00 30.81 0.11
N GLN A 28 19.58 31.76 0.83
CA GLN A 28 20.98 31.77 1.19
C GLN A 28 21.16 32.56 2.50
N ILE A 29 22.08 32.13 3.34
CA ILE A 29 22.50 32.86 4.54
C ILE A 29 24.00 33.11 4.44
N LYS A 30 24.42 34.37 4.43
CA LYS A 30 25.85 34.72 4.36
C LYS A 30 26.48 34.62 5.73
N VAL A 31 27.56 33.85 5.86
CA VAL A 31 28.33 33.72 7.10
C VAL A 31 29.62 34.54 6.98
N PRO A 32 29.97 35.38 7.99
CA PRO A 32 31.12 36.27 7.88
C PRO A 32 32.47 35.59 7.58
N THR A 33 32.67 34.33 8.01
CA THR A 33 33.98 33.66 7.93
C THR A 33 33.98 32.28 7.27
N GLY A 34 32.84 31.77 6.80
CA GLY A 34 32.67 30.33 6.48
C GLY A 34 32.08 30.00 5.10
N GLY A 35 32.02 30.97 4.19
CA GLY A 35 31.24 30.82 2.96
C GLY A 35 29.74 30.99 3.21
N ASP A 36 28.95 30.93 2.15
CA ASP A 36 27.51 31.13 2.25
C ASP A 36 26.78 29.79 2.51
N ILE A 37 25.85 29.76 3.46
CA ILE A 37 24.93 28.62 3.64
C ILE A 37 23.96 28.61 2.47
N GLN A 38 24.16 27.70 1.53
CA GLN A 38 23.25 27.46 0.42
C GLN A 38 22.12 26.55 0.90
N LEU A 39 20.89 27.05 0.89
CA LEU A 39 19.74 26.24 1.28
C LEU A 39 19.21 25.37 0.13
N GLY A 40 19.58 25.71 -1.10
CA GLY A 40 19.22 24.96 -2.31
C GLY A 40 17.72 24.70 -2.42
N ASP A 41 17.38 23.48 -2.85
CA ASP A 41 16.01 22.96 -2.85
C ASP A 41 15.64 22.28 -1.51
N GLU A 42 16.57 22.18 -0.56
CA GLU A 42 16.38 21.47 0.73
C GLU A 42 15.59 22.29 1.76
N VAL A 43 15.63 23.62 1.68
CA VAL A 43 14.66 24.47 2.37
C VAL A 43 13.64 24.93 1.34
N PRO A 44 12.41 24.39 1.39
CA PRO A 44 11.33 24.82 0.53
C PRO A 44 11.17 26.33 0.54
N ASN A 45 10.68 26.89 -0.57
CA ASN A 45 10.31 28.30 -0.68
C ASN A 45 9.07 28.61 0.18
N VAL A 46 9.22 28.52 1.51
CA VAL A 46 8.20 28.76 2.52
C VAL A 46 8.40 30.13 3.17
N PRO A 47 7.30 30.80 3.55
CA PRO A 47 7.39 32.08 4.23
C PRO A 47 7.99 31.90 5.63
N ILE A 48 9.11 32.55 5.88
CA ILE A 48 9.77 32.64 7.18
C ILE A 48 9.30 33.93 7.87
N ARG A 49 8.96 33.83 9.16
CA ARG A 49 8.60 34.98 9.99
C ARG A 49 9.84 35.66 10.53
N GLU A 50 10.74 34.85 11.07
CA GLU A 50 11.96 35.26 11.74
C GLU A 50 12.91 34.07 11.79
N PHE A 51 14.19 34.33 12.00
CA PHE A 51 15.14 33.28 12.35
C PHE A 51 16.06 33.72 13.48
N ASN A 52 16.60 32.73 14.20
CA ASN A 52 17.58 32.95 15.25
C ASN A 52 18.89 32.28 14.84
N VAL A 53 20.01 32.95 15.07
CA VAL A 53 21.35 32.39 14.90
C VAL A 53 22.03 32.34 16.26
N TYR A 54 22.67 31.21 16.54
CA TYR A 54 23.40 30.97 17.78
C TYR A 54 24.89 30.85 17.47
N TYR A 55 25.70 31.61 18.20
CA TYR A 55 27.15 31.71 17.97
C TYR A 55 27.94 31.24 19.18
N SER A 56 29.11 30.65 18.93
CA SER A 56 30.07 30.24 19.96
C SER A 56 30.79 31.41 20.64
N SER A 57 30.73 32.61 20.05
CA SER A 57 31.46 33.79 20.53
C SER A 57 30.72 35.10 20.22
N THR A 58 31.17 36.20 20.82
CA THR A 58 30.54 37.53 20.72
C THR A 58 30.88 38.28 19.43
N ASN A 59 31.87 37.82 18.67
CA ASN A 59 32.24 38.43 17.39
C ASN A 59 31.38 37.95 16.22
N TYR A 60 30.43 37.03 16.47
CA TYR A 60 29.51 36.45 15.50
C TYR A 60 30.18 35.79 14.28
N SER A 61 31.45 35.39 14.43
CA SER A 61 32.22 34.81 13.32
C SER A 61 31.88 33.36 13.04
N ASP A 62 31.44 32.61 14.06
CA ASP A 62 31.25 31.16 14.04
C ASP A 62 29.82 30.80 14.47
N PRO A 63 28.85 30.78 13.53
CA PRO A 63 27.50 30.32 13.81
C PRO A 63 27.51 28.80 14.01
N LEU A 64 26.83 28.34 15.06
CA LEU A 64 26.66 26.92 15.38
C LEU A 64 25.33 26.39 14.85
N LEU A 65 24.27 27.20 14.97
CA LEU A 65 22.90 26.80 14.71
C LEU A 65 22.07 27.96 14.17
N VAL A 66 21.24 27.69 13.16
CA VAL A 66 20.20 28.60 12.69
C VAL A 66 18.83 27.94 12.86
N LEU A 67 17.90 28.63 13.51
CA LEU A 67 16.51 28.22 13.64
C LEU A 67 15.60 29.14 12.81
N LEU A 68 15.12 28.66 11.67
CA LEU A 68 14.16 29.36 10.82
C LEU A 68 12.73 29.06 11.30
N ASN A 69 12.00 30.08 11.75
CA ASN A 69 10.61 29.93 12.18
C ASN A 69 9.67 30.19 11.01
N ILE A 70 8.94 29.16 10.58
CA ILE A 70 7.99 29.27 9.47
C ILE A 70 6.79 30.11 9.92
N ARG A 71 6.36 31.06 9.07
CA ARG A 71 5.16 31.85 9.32
C ARG A 71 3.92 30.96 9.17
N GLN A 72 3.15 30.86 10.24
CA GLN A 72 1.77 30.41 10.14
C GLN A 72 0.95 31.49 9.44
N LEU A 73 0.39 31.18 8.27
CA LEU A 73 -0.54 32.08 7.58
C LEU A 73 -1.88 32.04 8.33
N GLY A 74 -2.06 32.97 9.26
CA GLY A 74 -3.15 32.98 10.24
C GLY A 74 -4.52 33.45 9.75
N ASP A 75 -4.76 33.70 8.45
CA ASP A 75 -6.01 34.38 8.04
C ASP A 75 -6.61 33.92 6.70
N VAL A 76 -6.27 32.71 6.27
CA VAL A 76 -7.01 32.05 5.20
C VAL A 76 -7.63 30.82 5.82
N LYS A 77 -8.93 30.59 5.61
CA LYS A 77 -9.68 29.38 5.99
C LYS A 77 -9.04 28.03 5.57
N ALA A 78 -7.85 28.07 5.00
CA ALA A 78 -6.92 26.96 4.78
C ALA A 78 -5.61 27.26 5.52
N LEU A 79 -5.47 26.81 6.77
CA LEU A 79 -4.19 26.75 7.48
C LEU A 79 -3.19 25.96 6.61
N LYS A 80 -2.27 26.66 5.93
CA LYS A 80 -1.32 26.03 4.99
C LYS A 80 -0.06 25.50 5.68
N TYR A 81 0.28 25.98 6.88
CA TYR A 81 1.54 25.66 7.52
C TYR A 81 1.34 25.43 9.02
N VAL A 82 1.81 24.29 9.49
CA VAL A 82 1.89 23.94 10.91
C VAL A 82 3.10 24.69 11.50
N PRO A 83 3.05 25.12 12.78
CA PRO A 83 4.24 25.61 13.48
C PRO A 83 5.37 24.58 13.43
N ASP A 84 6.24 24.73 12.45
CA ASP A 84 7.46 23.95 12.33
C ASP A 84 8.65 24.91 12.24
N LYS A 85 9.84 24.37 12.51
CA LYS A 85 11.10 25.09 12.36
C LYS A 85 12.01 24.32 11.43
N TYR A 86 12.79 25.02 10.61
CA TYR A 86 13.99 24.43 10.05
C TYR A 86 15.14 24.70 11.00
N MET A 87 15.86 23.66 11.34
CA MET A 87 17.09 23.70 12.09
C MET A 87 18.24 23.43 11.13
N LEU A 88 19.16 24.39 11.02
CA LEU A 88 20.36 24.26 10.22
C LEU A 88 21.51 24.21 11.22
N SER A 89 22.16 23.07 11.34
CA SER A 89 23.30 22.88 12.25
C SER A 89 24.60 22.74 11.48
N LYS A 90 25.67 23.33 12.02
CA LYS A 90 27.02 23.21 11.49
C LYS A 90 27.44 21.74 11.37
N ASN A 91 28.19 21.40 10.31
CA ASN A 91 28.82 20.10 10.12
C ASN A 91 30.35 20.20 10.23
N TYR A 92 31.06 19.06 10.22
CA TYR A 92 32.48 18.94 10.51
C TYR A 92 33.39 19.86 9.69
N ASP A 93 33.03 20.13 8.43
CA ASP A 93 33.82 20.96 7.52
C ASP A 93 33.52 22.46 7.65
N ALA A 94 32.54 22.85 8.48
CA ALA A 94 32.02 24.20 8.65
C ALA A 94 31.46 24.87 7.38
N ILE A 95 31.44 24.17 6.25
CA ILE A 95 31.00 24.68 4.95
C ILE A 95 29.64 24.07 4.60
N THR A 96 29.42 22.81 4.98
CA THR A 96 28.15 22.12 4.85
C THR A 96 27.33 22.25 6.13
N TRP A 97 26.01 22.25 5.95
CA TRP A 97 25.04 22.43 7.02
C TRP A 97 24.01 21.31 6.95
N ASP A 98 23.74 20.70 8.09
CA ASP A 98 22.69 19.71 8.20
C ASP A 98 21.35 20.44 8.36
N ILE A 99 20.42 20.21 7.43
CA ILE A 99 19.10 20.83 7.42
C ILE A 99 18.08 19.80 7.88
N ARG A 100 17.32 20.15 8.92
CA ARG A 100 16.26 19.29 9.47
C ARG A 100 15.00 20.11 9.67
N ARG A 101 13.84 19.56 9.30
CA ARG A 101 12.56 20.12 9.72
C ARG A 101 12.13 19.45 11.01
N ILE A 102 11.95 20.23 12.06
CA ILE A 102 11.54 19.73 13.38
C ILE A 102 10.12 20.20 13.70
N GLY A 103 9.30 19.27 14.21
CA GLY A 103 7.89 19.53 14.56
C GLY A 103 7.69 19.99 16.00
N SER A 104 8.76 20.05 16.79
CA SER A 104 8.73 20.42 18.21
C SER A 104 9.65 21.60 18.50
N SER A 105 9.28 22.40 19.50
CA SER A 105 10.18 23.41 20.06
C SER A 105 11.10 22.80 21.10
N LEU A 106 12.38 23.18 21.05
CA LEU A 106 13.34 22.96 22.13
C LEU A 106 13.15 24.05 23.18
N ASN A 107 13.17 23.66 24.46
CA ASN A 107 13.33 24.63 25.54
C ASN A 107 14.80 25.07 25.66
N ASP A 108 15.07 26.03 26.55
CA ASP A 108 16.40 26.62 26.71
C ASP A 108 17.46 25.56 27.11
N THR A 109 17.17 24.67 28.05
CA THR A 109 18.08 23.60 28.49
C THR A 109 18.35 22.57 27.40
N GLU A 110 17.32 22.17 26.65
CA GLU A 110 17.46 21.23 25.52
C GLU A 110 18.29 21.86 24.39
N LEU A 111 18.09 23.16 24.15
CA LEU A 111 18.83 23.91 23.15
C LEU A 111 20.30 24.10 23.56
N GLU A 112 20.59 24.33 24.84
CA GLU A 112 21.95 24.35 25.38
C GLU A 112 22.67 23.03 25.15
N GLU A 113 21.98 21.90 25.35
CA GLU A 113 22.54 20.57 25.08
C GLU A 113 22.92 20.41 23.59
N VAL A 114 22.02 20.82 22.69
CA VAL A 114 22.28 20.82 21.24
C VAL A 114 23.47 21.70 20.87
N LEU A 115 23.55 22.91 21.43
CA LEU A 115 24.65 23.85 21.15
C LEU A 115 25.99 23.33 21.70
N GLY A 116 25.98 22.73 22.89
CA GLY A 116 27.17 22.11 23.50
C GLY A 116 27.71 20.95 22.68
N GLU A 117 26.82 20.13 22.14
CA GLU A 117 27.18 19.03 21.23
C GLU A 117 27.85 19.56 19.95
N ILE A 118 27.21 20.54 19.28
CA ILE A 118 27.77 21.17 18.07
C ILE A 118 29.12 21.83 18.36
N TYR A 119 29.22 22.56 19.47
CA TYR A 119 30.45 23.26 19.85
C TYR A 119 31.60 22.28 20.13
N SER A 120 31.35 21.22 20.90
CA SER A 120 32.40 20.28 21.31
C SER A 120 32.87 19.36 20.18
N LYS A 121 31.99 19.00 19.24
CA LYS A 121 32.29 18.04 18.17
C LYS A 121 32.36 18.65 16.78
N ASN A 122 32.09 19.94 16.65
CA ASN A 122 31.95 20.65 15.39
C ASN A 122 30.87 20.06 14.46
N LYS A 123 29.89 19.33 15.01
CA LYS A 123 28.70 18.81 14.32
C LYS A 123 27.60 18.44 15.31
N LEU A 124 26.36 18.33 14.84
CA LEU A 124 25.26 17.81 15.65
C LEU A 124 25.15 16.28 15.51
N ASP A 125 25.54 15.52 16.54
CA ASP A 125 25.24 14.08 16.62
C ASP A 125 23.97 13.84 17.43
N VAL A 126 22.83 13.69 16.75
CA VAL A 126 21.54 13.49 17.45
C VAL A 126 21.54 12.19 18.25
N GLY A 127 22.31 11.17 17.88
CA GLY A 127 22.35 9.90 18.62
C GLY A 127 22.97 9.99 20.01
N GLU A 128 23.71 11.06 20.30
CA GLU A 128 24.41 11.26 21.57
C GLU A 128 23.67 12.17 22.56
N LEU A 129 22.57 12.80 22.14
CA LEU A 129 21.72 13.63 22.98
C LEU A 129 20.79 12.79 23.86
N LYS A 130 20.14 13.39 24.86
CA LYS A 130 19.09 12.70 25.62
C LYS A 130 17.90 12.33 24.76
N GLU A 131 17.28 11.18 25.03
CA GLU A 131 16.20 10.58 24.21
C GLU A 131 15.03 11.54 23.91
N ASP A 132 14.65 12.39 24.87
CA ASP A 132 13.61 13.41 24.71
C ASP A 132 14.01 14.51 23.72
N VAL A 133 15.27 14.95 23.75
CA VAL A 133 15.84 15.87 22.76
C VAL A 133 15.94 15.20 21.40
N GLN A 134 16.39 13.94 21.34
CA GLN A 134 16.46 13.17 20.08
C GLN A 134 15.10 13.13 19.37
N LYS A 135 14.04 12.78 20.10
CA LYS A 135 12.68 12.72 19.57
C LYS A 135 12.24 14.06 18.98
N LYS A 136 12.50 15.18 19.66
CA LYS A 136 12.18 16.54 19.17
C LYS A 136 12.99 16.96 17.95
N LEU A 137 14.19 16.40 17.77
CA LEU A 137 15.08 16.65 16.64
C LEU A 137 14.91 15.68 15.46
N THR A 138 13.95 14.75 15.56
CA THR A 138 13.58 13.89 14.45
C THR A 138 13.14 14.74 13.27
N ASP A 139 13.69 14.44 12.09
CA ASP A 139 13.30 15.12 10.86
C ASP A 139 11.90 14.65 10.44
N ILE A 140 10.90 15.52 10.62
CA ILE A 140 9.50 15.21 10.36
C ILE A 140 9.16 15.10 8.86
N THR A 141 10.17 15.20 7.98
CA THR A 141 10.02 14.98 6.54
C THR A 141 10.58 13.63 6.09
N LYS A 142 11.26 12.89 6.97
CA LYS A 142 11.97 11.66 6.59
C LYS A 142 11.30 10.41 7.14
N ASP A 143 11.39 9.33 6.36
CA ASP A 143 10.99 7.98 6.74
C ASP A 143 9.57 7.92 7.36
N LEU A 144 8.63 8.66 6.75
CA LEU A 144 7.29 8.78 7.30
C LEU A 144 6.51 7.47 7.16
N ASN A 145 5.82 7.09 8.22
CA ASN A 145 4.87 5.99 8.22
C ASN A 145 3.47 6.56 7.94
N ILE A 146 2.88 6.25 6.79
CA ILE A 146 1.62 6.85 6.36
C ILE A 146 0.47 5.88 6.61
N ASN A 147 -0.58 6.33 7.29
CA ASN A 147 -1.79 5.53 7.53
C ASN A 147 -2.94 6.04 6.67
N LEU A 148 -3.50 5.16 5.83
CA LEU A 148 -4.61 5.47 4.93
C LEU A 148 -5.97 4.98 5.45
N SER A 149 -6.03 4.21 6.52
CA SER A 149 -7.29 3.69 7.08
C SER A 149 -7.75 4.46 8.31
N GLY A 150 -7.25 5.68 8.48
CA GLY A 150 -7.70 6.58 9.53
C GLY A 150 -9.16 6.99 9.34
N ASN A 151 -9.83 7.29 10.45
CA ASN A 151 -11.00 8.15 10.37
C ASN A 151 -10.50 9.56 10.03
N PHE A 152 -10.81 10.05 8.84
CA PHE A 152 -10.49 11.40 8.42
C PHE A 152 -11.75 12.26 8.51
N PRO A 153 -12.12 12.73 9.72
CA PRO A 153 -13.30 13.55 9.90
C PRO A 153 -13.18 14.83 9.07
N ALA A 154 -14.29 15.21 8.46
CA ALA A 154 -14.45 16.50 7.81
C ALA A 154 -15.79 17.05 8.25
N GLU A 155 -15.77 18.08 9.08
CA GLU A 155 -17.01 18.77 9.48
C GLU A 155 -17.65 19.45 8.25
N HIS A 156 -16.83 19.92 7.30
CA HIS A 156 -17.27 20.43 5.99
C HIS A 156 -16.18 20.16 4.93
N GLY A 157 -16.59 20.01 3.65
CA GLY A 157 -15.67 19.70 2.54
C GLY A 157 -14.47 20.65 2.50
N ASN A 158 -13.25 20.11 2.31
CA ASN A 158 -11.95 20.79 2.41
C ASN A 158 -11.40 21.01 3.82
N SER A 159 -11.65 20.10 4.77
CA SER A 159 -11.01 20.15 6.09
C SER A 159 -9.53 19.75 6.03
N VAL A 160 -8.74 20.38 6.91
CA VAL A 160 -7.39 19.95 7.28
C VAL A 160 -7.51 19.20 8.60
N GLY A 161 -6.85 18.04 8.71
CA GLY A 161 -6.76 17.29 9.95
C GLY A 161 -5.35 16.76 10.16
N SER A 162 -5.17 15.99 11.22
CA SER A 162 -3.90 15.34 11.52
C SER A 162 -4.10 14.03 12.29
N TYR A 163 -3.13 13.12 12.18
CA TYR A 163 -3.03 11.93 13.02
C TYR A 163 -1.58 11.74 13.50
N ASP A 164 -1.41 11.00 14.59
CA ASP A 164 -0.07 10.57 15.03
C ASP A 164 0.34 9.30 14.29
N SER A 165 1.58 9.26 13.84
CA SER A 165 2.19 8.07 13.25
C SER A 165 3.64 7.95 13.70
N GLY A 166 3.88 7.04 14.64
CA GLY A 166 5.21 6.82 15.21
C GLY A 166 5.76 8.04 15.95
N GLY A 167 4.90 8.82 16.63
CA GLY A 167 5.28 10.05 17.32
C GLY A 167 5.42 11.28 16.41
N ASN A 168 5.24 11.11 15.09
CA ASN A 168 5.17 12.21 14.13
C ASN A 168 3.72 12.58 13.86
N LYS A 169 3.41 13.87 13.94
CA LYS A 169 2.09 14.39 13.59
C LYS A 169 1.99 14.60 12.09
N ILE A 170 1.24 13.73 11.40
CA ILE A 170 1.01 13.80 9.96
C ILE A 170 -0.25 14.60 9.68
N TYR A 171 -0.10 15.68 8.92
CA TYR A 171 -1.21 16.53 8.50
C TYR A 171 -1.74 16.09 7.14
N TYR A 172 -3.06 16.07 7.00
CA TYR A 172 -3.73 15.74 5.75
C TYR A 172 -4.78 16.78 5.40
N LYS A 173 -5.16 16.83 4.12
CA LYS A 173 -6.30 17.60 3.65
C LYS A 173 -7.28 16.71 2.92
N LYS A 174 -8.54 16.73 3.35
CA LYS A 174 -9.63 15.92 2.77
C LYS A 174 -10.45 16.77 1.80
N PHE A 175 -10.56 16.30 0.57
CA PHE A 175 -11.40 16.85 -0.48
C PHE A 175 -12.53 15.86 -0.73
N THR A 176 -13.77 16.32 -0.68
CA THR A 176 -14.95 15.52 -1.00
C THR A 176 -15.66 16.20 -2.15
N ASP A 177 -15.64 15.56 -3.31
CA ASP A 177 -16.26 16.13 -4.50
C ASP A 177 -16.66 15.02 -5.48
N HIS A 178 -17.67 15.29 -6.31
CA HIS A 178 -18.09 14.43 -7.43
C HIS A 178 -18.22 12.91 -7.13
N GLY A 179 -18.70 12.56 -5.93
CA GLY A 179 -18.97 11.17 -5.54
C GLY A 179 -17.75 10.33 -5.15
N TYR A 180 -16.63 10.98 -4.81
CA TYR A 180 -15.47 10.33 -4.21
C TYR A 180 -14.79 11.22 -3.15
N THR A 181 -13.92 10.61 -2.35
CA THR A 181 -13.07 11.32 -1.39
C THR A 181 -11.63 11.23 -1.86
N ARG A 182 -10.92 12.36 -1.81
CA ARG A 182 -9.47 12.43 -2.03
C ARG A 182 -8.81 13.01 -0.79
N ILE A 183 -7.76 12.35 -0.31
CA ILE A 183 -6.98 12.81 0.83
C ILE A 183 -5.56 13.07 0.38
N LYS A 184 -5.11 14.32 0.50
CA LYS A 184 -3.71 14.69 0.32
C LYS A 184 -3.00 14.50 1.66
N GLN A 185 -2.12 13.52 1.73
CA GLN A 185 -1.26 13.23 2.87
C GLN A 185 -0.10 14.22 2.92
N CYS A 186 0.50 14.39 4.10
CA CYS A 186 1.62 15.30 4.35
C CYS A 186 1.38 16.71 3.79
N TYR A 187 0.15 17.22 3.94
CA TYR A 187 -0.33 18.42 3.25
C TYR A 187 0.52 19.68 3.50
N THR A 188 1.21 19.74 4.64
CA THR A 188 2.06 20.86 5.06
C THR A 188 3.54 20.68 4.69
N LEU A 189 3.91 19.55 4.10
CA LEU A 189 5.26 19.25 3.64
C LEU A 189 5.38 19.54 2.15
N TYR A 190 6.51 20.12 1.75
CA TYR A 190 6.79 20.40 0.33
C TYR A 190 7.32 19.15 -0.35
N ASP A 191 8.26 18.50 0.32
CA ASP A 191 8.79 17.18 0.04
C ASP A 191 8.92 16.37 1.33
N PHE A 192 8.93 15.06 1.18
CA PHE A 192 9.12 14.11 2.26
C PHE A 192 9.50 12.74 1.71
N THR A 193 10.03 11.87 2.55
CA THR A 193 10.27 10.46 2.23
C THR A 193 9.33 9.59 3.06
N VAL A 194 9.02 8.40 2.55
CA VAL A 194 8.06 7.47 3.17
C VAL A 194 8.77 6.16 3.41
N GLN A 195 8.64 5.66 4.63
CA GLN A 195 9.13 4.35 5.04
C GLN A 195 8.09 3.27 4.75
N ASP A 196 6.85 3.49 5.20
CA ASP A 196 5.72 2.59 4.99
C ASP A 196 4.43 3.33 4.62
N ILE A 197 3.52 2.60 3.97
CA ILE A 197 2.14 3.06 3.77
C ILE A 197 1.22 1.91 4.20
N LYS A 198 0.54 2.10 5.33
CA LYS A 198 -0.51 1.21 5.82
C LYS A 198 -1.82 1.58 5.16
N PHE A 199 -2.46 0.62 4.50
CA PHE A 199 -3.75 0.85 3.82
C PHE A 199 -4.94 0.29 4.60
N ASP A 200 -4.66 -0.54 5.60
CA ASP A 200 -5.55 -0.86 6.71
C ASP A 200 -4.73 -0.94 8.01
N GLY A 201 -5.37 -1.28 9.13
CA GLY A 201 -4.70 -1.34 10.43
C GLY A 201 -3.55 -2.36 10.49
N ASP A 202 -3.55 -3.36 9.62
CA ASP A 202 -2.73 -4.57 9.75
C ASP A 202 -1.79 -4.79 8.54
N HIS A 203 -2.04 -4.13 7.41
CA HIS A 203 -1.34 -4.38 6.15
C HIS A 203 -0.67 -3.13 5.58
N THR A 204 0.51 -3.33 5.02
CA THR A 204 1.33 -2.32 4.35
C THR A 204 1.44 -2.58 2.86
N ILE A 205 1.54 -1.53 2.05
CA ILE A 205 1.86 -1.65 0.63
C ILE A 205 3.26 -2.27 0.47
N GLU A 206 3.40 -3.23 -0.45
CA GLU A 206 4.68 -3.84 -0.77
C GLU A 206 5.75 -2.81 -1.12
N THR A 207 6.95 -2.94 -0.56
CA THR A 207 8.06 -1.99 -0.77
C THR A 207 8.41 -1.78 -2.25
N SER A 208 8.21 -2.79 -3.11
CA SER A 208 8.44 -2.65 -4.56
C SER A 208 7.48 -1.68 -5.25
N ASN A 209 6.32 -1.41 -4.66
CA ASN A 209 5.35 -0.43 -5.16
C ASN A 209 5.58 0.96 -4.57
N LEU A 210 6.32 1.06 -3.47
CA LEU A 210 6.67 2.33 -2.84
C LEU A 210 7.88 3.00 -3.53
N PRO A 211 8.10 4.30 -3.26
CA PRO A 211 9.37 4.96 -3.54
C PRO A 211 10.53 4.20 -2.91
N LEU A 212 11.71 4.24 -3.55
CA LEU A 212 12.91 3.73 -2.90
C LEU A 212 13.19 4.56 -1.64
N LYS A 213 13.90 3.97 -0.67
CA LYS A 213 14.36 4.70 0.51
C LYS A 213 15.06 5.99 0.08
N ASP A 214 14.83 7.06 0.83
CA ASP A 214 15.38 8.41 0.59
C ASP A 214 14.89 9.09 -0.70
N THR A 215 13.95 8.50 -1.44
CA THR A 215 13.39 9.14 -2.63
C THR A 215 12.36 10.20 -2.23
N PRO A 216 12.58 11.48 -2.55
CA PRO A 216 11.66 12.55 -2.18
C PRO A 216 10.33 12.44 -2.94
N ILE A 217 9.24 12.69 -2.21
CA ILE A 217 7.86 12.74 -2.68
C ILE A 217 7.35 14.16 -2.46
N LYS A 218 6.81 14.78 -3.51
CA LYS A 218 6.16 16.10 -3.46
C LYS A 218 4.67 16.00 -3.18
N THR A 219 4.01 14.92 -3.59
CA THR A 219 2.56 14.75 -3.38
C THR A 219 2.23 13.29 -3.21
N LEU A 220 1.43 13.01 -2.18
CA LEU A 220 0.78 11.72 -1.95
C LEU A 220 -0.72 11.96 -1.79
N GLU A 221 -1.50 11.53 -2.79
CA GLU A 221 -2.96 11.65 -2.79
C GLU A 221 -3.59 10.26 -2.81
N VAL A 222 -4.61 10.06 -1.98
CA VAL A 222 -5.29 8.77 -1.80
C VAL A 222 -6.76 8.96 -2.10
N TYR A 223 -7.33 8.05 -2.88
CA TYR A 223 -8.68 8.16 -3.38
C TYR A 223 -9.53 6.99 -2.89
N TYR A 224 -10.71 7.32 -2.40
CA TYR A 224 -11.70 6.40 -1.85
C TYR A 224 -12.97 6.52 -2.68
N LYS A 225 -13.68 5.41 -2.85
CA LYS A 225 -15.04 5.48 -3.37
C LYS A 225 -15.94 6.14 -2.32
N ASP A 226 -16.82 7.03 -2.78
CA ASP A 226 -17.83 7.74 -1.98
C ASP A 226 -17.25 8.83 -1.06
N THR A 227 -18.15 9.65 -0.51
CA THR A 227 -17.81 10.84 0.28
C THR A 227 -17.83 10.60 1.80
N SER A 228 -18.42 9.49 2.24
CA SER A 228 -18.73 9.21 3.65
C SER A 228 -17.71 8.30 4.35
N SER A 229 -17.00 7.45 3.62
CA SER A 229 -16.08 6.44 4.18
C SER A 229 -14.67 6.59 3.63
N THR A 230 -13.69 6.34 4.49
CA THR A 230 -12.25 6.35 4.16
C THR A 230 -11.56 5.07 4.59
N ASN A 231 -12.33 3.98 4.74
CA ASN A 231 -11.81 2.71 5.27
C ASN A 231 -11.25 1.78 4.17
N ASP A 232 -11.50 2.09 2.90
CA ASP A 232 -11.07 1.26 1.77
C ASP A 232 -10.45 2.13 0.66
N PRO A 233 -9.16 2.51 0.80
CA PRO A 233 -8.46 3.25 -0.25
C PRO A 233 -8.33 2.38 -1.51
N LEU A 234 -8.69 2.93 -2.67
CA LEU A 234 -8.73 2.19 -3.94
C LEU A 234 -7.67 2.65 -4.93
N MET A 235 -7.21 3.91 -4.84
CA MET A 235 -6.15 4.45 -5.68
C MET A 235 -5.21 5.36 -4.88
N ILE A 236 -3.95 5.41 -5.32
CA ILE A 236 -2.92 6.29 -4.76
C ILE A 236 -2.19 6.96 -5.92
N TYR A 237 -1.99 8.27 -5.81
CA TYR A 237 -1.15 9.07 -6.68
C TYR A 237 0.09 9.53 -5.92
N ILE A 238 1.26 9.35 -6.53
CA ILE A 238 2.56 9.77 -6.00
C ILE A 238 3.24 10.66 -7.05
N LEU A 239 3.54 11.90 -6.68
CA LEU A 239 4.42 12.81 -7.42
C LEU A 239 5.79 12.83 -6.76
N TYR A 240 6.82 12.41 -7.48
CA TYR A 240 8.20 12.40 -6.99
C TYR A 240 8.83 13.80 -7.02
N GLY A 241 9.93 13.99 -6.28
CA GLY A 241 10.72 15.22 -6.28
C GLY A 241 11.20 15.63 -7.68
N ASP A 242 11.51 14.65 -8.52
CA ASP A 242 11.91 14.81 -9.93
C ASP A 242 10.73 14.91 -10.92
N TYR A 243 9.51 15.14 -10.41
CA TYR A 243 8.27 15.30 -11.17
C TYR A 243 7.78 14.05 -11.91
N ARG A 244 8.41 12.89 -11.73
CA ARG A 244 7.81 11.63 -12.16
C ARG A 244 6.52 11.39 -11.39
N GLN A 245 5.61 10.65 -12.01
CA GLN A 245 4.29 10.33 -11.45
C GLN A 245 4.11 8.83 -11.37
N ARG A 246 3.44 8.35 -10.33
CA ARG A 246 3.06 6.95 -10.18
C ARG A 246 1.62 6.88 -9.68
N TRP A 247 0.84 5.98 -10.28
CA TRP A 247 -0.51 5.65 -9.85
C TRP A 247 -0.57 4.19 -9.44
N LEU A 248 -1.05 3.93 -8.24
CA LEU A 248 -1.34 2.58 -7.76
C LEU A 248 -2.85 2.42 -7.61
N TYR A 249 -3.35 1.21 -7.82
CA TYR A 249 -4.74 0.87 -7.54
C TYR A 249 -4.84 -0.54 -6.97
N ARG A 250 -5.97 -0.84 -6.35
CA ARG A 250 -6.39 -2.20 -5.97
C ARG A 250 -7.89 -2.34 -6.14
N TYR A 251 -8.43 -3.56 -6.06
CA TYR A 251 -9.88 -3.71 -5.86
C TYR A 251 -10.21 -3.66 -4.37
N SER A 252 -11.49 -3.40 -4.07
CA SER A 252 -11.99 -3.39 -2.69
C SER A 252 -11.57 -4.65 -1.95
N GLY A 253 -10.94 -4.48 -0.80
CA GLY A 253 -10.45 -5.56 0.05
C GLY A 253 -9.20 -6.30 -0.43
N ASP A 254 -8.67 -6.05 -1.63
CA ASP A 254 -7.44 -6.74 -2.07
C ASP A 254 -6.24 -6.33 -1.21
N LEU A 255 -5.37 -7.28 -0.89
CA LEU A 255 -4.13 -6.99 -0.14
C LEU A 255 -3.01 -6.44 -1.03
N VAL A 256 -3.11 -6.64 -2.35
CA VAL A 256 -2.05 -6.33 -3.31
C VAL A 256 -2.40 -5.07 -4.11
N TRP A 257 -1.45 -4.14 -4.15
CA TRP A 257 -1.53 -2.94 -4.97
C TRP A 257 -0.86 -3.17 -6.34
N THR A 258 -1.49 -2.65 -7.40
CA THR A 258 -1.03 -2.78 -8.78
C THR A 258 -0.72 -1.40 -9.37
N LEU A 259 0.36 -1.32 -10.16
CA LEU A 259 0.74 -0.12 -10.90
C LEU A 259 -0.19 0.12 -12.10
N VAL A 260 -0.70 1.35 -12.26
CA VAL A 260 -1.41 1.74 -13.49
C VAL A 260 -0.39 1.85 -14.64
N GLY A 261 -0.63 1.15 -15.74
CA GLY A 261 0.15 1.31 -16.98
C GLY A 261 1.43 0.46 -17.10
N GLY A 262 1.68 -0.48 -16.19
CA GLY A 262 2.87 -1.36 -16.24
C GLY A 262 4.20 -0.67 -15.89
N ASP A 263 5.32 -1.38 -16.02
CA ASP A 263 6.67 -0.97 -15.56
C ASP A 263 7.32 0.21 -16.33
N GLY A 264 6.53 1.01 -17.06
CA GLY A 264 7.00 2.08 -17.95
C GLY A 264 6.53 3.48 -17.54
N PRO A 265 7.31 4.54 -17.82
CA PRO A 265 6.93 5.93 -17.57
C PRO A 265 5.93 6.47 -18.61
N SER A 266 4.88 5.71 -18.93
CA SER A 266 3.68 6.25 -19.58
C SER A 266 2.59 6.46 -18.52
N ALA A 267 2.95 7.18 -17.46
CA ALA A 267 1.97 7.81 -16.59
C ALA A 267 1.27 8.86 -17.46
N GLN A 268 0.01 8.61 -17.83
CA GLN A 268 -0.83 9.62 -18.46
C GLN A 268 -0.71 10.91 -17.66
N SER A 269 -0.14 11.95 -18.29
CA SER A 269 -0.12 13.29 -17.71
C SER A 269 -1.57 13.70 -17.48
N SER A 270 -1.93 13.87 -16.21
CA SER A 270 -3.28 14.15 -15.69
C SER A 270 -4.35 13.10 -16.02
N MET A 271 -4.55 12.13 -15.11
CA MET A 271 -5.88 11.51 -15.03
C MET A 271 -6.89 12.63 -14.71
N ASN A 272 -7.88 12.78 -15.58
CA ASN A 272 -8.97 13.71 -15.30
C ASN A 272 -9.93 13.07 -14.28
N GLU A 273 -10.82 13.89 -13.74
CA GLU A 273 -11.80 13.46 -12.75
C GLU A 273 -12.70 12.31 -13.23
N LYS A 274 -13.10 12.30 -14.51
CA LYS A 274 -13.94 11.24 -15.08
C LYS A 274 -13.23 9.89 -15.07
N ASP A 275 -11.93 9.88 -15.40
CA ASP A 275 -11.11 8.67 -15.37
C ASP A 275 -10.97 8.14 -13.94
N ILE A 276 -10.76 9.03 -12.96
CA ILE A 276 -10.70 8.66 -11.54
C ILE A 276 -12.04 8.04 -11.09
N ILE A 277 -13.17 8.68 -11.39
CA ILE A 277 -14.51 8.17 -11.03
C ILE A 277 -14.75 6.79 -11.66
N LYS A 278 -14.38 6.63 -12.94
CA LYS A 278 -14.52 5.36 -13.66
C LYS A 278 -13.70 4.26 -12.98
N ILE A 279 -12.41 4.51 -12.72
CA ILE A 279 -11.53 3.53 -12.08
C ILE A 279 -12.07 3.19 -10.69
N LEU A 280 -12.37 4.18 -9.85
CA LEU A 280 -12.93 3.95 -8.51
C LEU A 280 -14.21 3.12 -8.59
N GLY A 281 -15.12 3.43 -9.51
CA GLY A 281 -16.34 2.66 -9.74
C GLY A 281 -16.07 1.20 -10.07
N GLU A 282 -15.18 0.92 -11.02
CA GLU A 282 -14.80 -0.43 -11.44
C GLU A 282 -14.11 -1.23 -10.32
N ARG A 283 -13.34 -0.55 -9.45
CA ARG A 283 -12.56 -1.18 -8.37
C ARG A 283 -13.34 -1.46 -7.10
N THR A 284 -14.55 -0.93 -6.95
CA THR A 284 -15.39 -1.19 -5.76
C THR A 284 -15.89 -2.62 -5.64
N ILE A 285 -15.95 -3.34 -6.76
CA ILE A 285 -16.38 -4.74 -6.76
C ILE A 285 -15.12 -5.59 -6.54
N PRO A 286 -15.00 -6.29 -5.40
CA PRO A 286 -13.82 -7.06 -5.07
C PRO A 286 -13.60 -8.20 -6.06
N ARG A 287 -12.35 -8.61 -6.20
CA ARG A 287 -11.95 -9.77 -6.99
C ARG A 287 -11.34 -10.82 -6.07
N VAL A 288 -11.95 -11.99 -5.98
CA VAL A 288 -11.60 -12.98 -4.96
C VAL A 288 -11.24 -14.34 -5.54
N SER A 289 -10.37 -15.05 -4.82
CA SER A 289 -10.08 -16.47 -5.06
C SER A 289 -10.98 -17.30 -4.14
N ILE A 290 -11.98 -17.99 -4.69
CA ILE A 290 -12.89 -18.82 -3.89
C ILE A 290 -12.25 -20.19 -3.65
N ASP A 291 -12.29 -20.68 -2.41
CA ASP A 291 -11.83 -22.02 -2.03
C ASP A 291 -13.03 -22.90 -1.67
N LEU A 292 -13.32 -23.89 -2.52
CA LEU A 292 -14.49 -24.76 -2.39
C LEU A 292 -14.35 -25.82 -1.29
N THR A 293 -13.21 -25.89 -0.60
CA THR A 293 -13.05 -26.77 0.58
C THR A 293 -13.68 -26.19 1.85
N LYS A 294 -14.05 -24.90 1.84
CA LYS A 294 -14.69 -24.28 3.00
C LYS A 294 -16.11 -24.82 3.15
N THR A 295 -16.41 -25.36 4.34
CA THR A 295 -17.64 -26.11 4.61
C THR A 295 -18.77 -25.23 5.12
N ASN A 296 -18.62 -24.64 6.31
CA ASN A 296 -19.65 -23.86 6.99
C ASN A 296 -19.02 -22.68 7.72
N GLY A 297 -19.80 -21.61 7.90
CA GLY A 297 -19.40 -20.44 8.67
C GLY A 297 -18.76 -19.37 7.79
N SER A 298 -17.88 -18.58 8.40
CA SER A 298 -17.21 -17.47 7.73
C SER A 298 -15.72 -17.74 7.47
N TYR A 299 -15.20 -17.18 6.39
CA TYR A 299 -13.77 -17.21 6.07
C TYR A 299 -13.36 -15.98 5.27
N THR A 300 -12.07 -15.72 5.21
CA THR A 300 -11.49 -14.66 4.38
C THR A 300 -10.78 -15.31 3.18
N PRO A 301 -11.19 -15.02 1.93
CA PRO A 301 -10.48 -15.50 0.75
C PRO A 301 -9.00 -15.13 0.77
N THR A 302 -8.15 -15.99 0.21
CA THR A 302 -6.71 -15.73 0.15
C THR A 302 -6.43 -14.44 -0.63
N GLY A 303 -5.62 -13.55 -0.05
CA GLY A 303 -5.22 -12.30 -0.70
C GLY A 303 -6.23 -11.15 -0.58
N ASN A 304 -7.25 -11.29 0.27
CA ASN A 304 -8.30 -10.28 0.45
C ASN A 304 -8.61 -10.06 1.95
N THR A 305 -9.24 -8.94 2.32
CA THR A 305 -9.64 -8.61 3.71
C THR A 305 -11.13 -8.83 3.98
N LEU A 306 -11.92 -9.14 2.95
CA LEU A 306 -13.37 -9.27 3.05
C LEU A 306 -13.79 -10.67 3.52
N THR A 307 -14.83 -10.70 4.36
CA THR A 307 -15.41 -11.94 4.85
C THR A 307 -16.43 -12.53 3.85
N PHE A 308 -16.36 -13.84 3.71
CA PHE A 308 -17.29 -14.67 2.97
C PHE A 308 -17.97 -15.65 3.92
N THR A 309 -19.19 -16.05 3.59
CA THR A 309 -19.97 -17.05 4.30
C THR A 309 -20.22 -18.26 3.42
N VAL A 310 -20.24 -19.44 4.02
CA VAL A 310 -20.64 -20.68 3.35
C VAL A 310 -21.91 -21.21 4.01
N SER A 311 -22.98 -21.34 3.21
CA SER A 311 -24.17 -22.09 3.61
C SER A 311 -24.18 -23.46 2.94
N ILE A 312 -24.81 -24.43 3.60
CA ILE A 312 -24.90 -25.81 3.11
C ILE A 312 -26.36 -26.18 2.96
N GLU A 313 -26.70 -26.75 1.80
CA GLU A 313 -28.05 -27.20 1.50
C GLU A 313 -28.03 -28.61 0.93
N HIS A 314 -29.05 -29.40 1.26
CA HIS A 314 -29.36 -30.62 0.50
C HIS A 314 -30.01 -30.21 -0.82
N ASN A 315 -29.24 -30.14 -1.90
CA ASN A 315 -29.75 -29.74 -3.20
C ASN A 315 -29.29 -30.72 -4.31
N PRO A 316 -30.22 -31.44 -4.94
CA PRO A 316 -31.67 -31.44 -4.70
C PRO A 316 -32.07 -32.02 -3.34
N ALA A 317 -33.21 -31.60 -2.79
CA ALA A 317 -33.70 -32.09 -1.50
C ALA A 317 -33.83 -33.63 -1.50
N SER A 318 -33.41 -34.26 -0.41
CA SER A 318 -33.45 -35.73 -0.21
C SER A 318 -32.72 -36.56 -1.28
N SER A 319 -31.77 -35.96 -2.01
CA SER A 319 -30.99 -36.65 -3.05
C SER A 319 -29.69 -37.28 -2.53
N GLY A 320 -29.23 -36.88 -1.35
CA GLY A 320 -27.90 -37.21 -0.82
C GLY A 320 -26.79 -36.28 -1.34
N PHE A 321 -27.07 -35.41 -2.31
CA PHE A 321 -26.13 -34.37 -2.73
C PHE A 321 -26.18 -33.15 -1.81
N PHE A 322 -25.02 -32.55 -1.62
CA PHE A 322 -24.84 -31.34 -0.83
C PHE A 322 -24.30 -30.23 -1.72
N GLN A 323 -24.89 -29.04 -1.57
CA GLN A 323 -24.43 -27.81 -2.18
C GLN A 323 -23.81 -26.92 -1.11
N PHE A 324 -22.57 -26.50 -1.34
CA PHE A 324 -21.84 -25.55 -0.50
C PHE A 324 -21.83 -24.21 -1.22
N ILE A 325 -22.56 -23.22 -0.71
CA ILE A 325 -22.82 -21.94 -1.37
C ILE A 325 -21.94 -20.87 -0.73
N HIS A 326 -20.98 -20.35 -1.48
CA HIS A 326 -20.08 -19.29 -1.06
C HIS A 326 -20.66 -17.93 -1.47
N THR A 327 -20.94 -17.08 -0.49
CA THR A 327 -21.42 -15.71 -0.68
C THR A 327 -20.51 -14.73 0.07
N ARG A 328 -20.40 -13.50 -0.42
CA ARG A 328 -19.77 -12.44 0.38
C ARG A 328 -20.72 -12.05 1.52
N SER A 329 -20.19 -11.80 2.71
CA SER A 329 -21.00 -11.36 3.86
C SER A 329 -21.88 -10.16 3.51
N GLU A 330 -23.06 -10.09 4.13
CA GLU A 330 -24.12 -9.09 3.85
C GLU A 330 -24.67 -9.17 2.41
N ASN A 331 -24.55 -10.32 1.74
CA ASN A 331 -25.00 -10.54 0.36
C ASN A 331 -24.44 -9.50 -0.63
N LYS A 332 -23.21 -9.04 -0.38
CA LYS A 332 -22.54 -8.07 -1.24
C LYS A 332 -22.00 -8.74 -2.51
N LYS A 333 -21.82 -7.92 -3.53
CA LYS A 333 -21.35 -8.35 -4.86
C LYS A 333 -19.84 -8.61 -4.85
N PHE A 334 -19.40 -9.53 -5.72
CA PHE A 334 -17.99 -9.82 -5.97
C PHE A 334 -17.75 -10.34 -7.39
N ARG A 335 -16.49 -10.47 -7.79
CA ARG A 335 -16.04 -11.15 -9.02
C ARG A 335 -15.03 -12.22 -8.63
N ILE A 336 -14.90 -13.27 -9.43
CA ILE A 336 -13.86 -14.28 -9.21
C ILE A 336 -12.59 -13.95 -9.98
N ILE A 337 -11.44 -14.17 -9.36
CA ILE A 337 -10.15 -14.27 -10.05
C ILE A 337 -9.95 -15.72 -10.49
N GLN A 338 -10.18 -16.62 -9.55
CA GLN A 338 -10.02 -18.06 -9.73
C GLN A 338 -10.89 -18.79 -8.70
N ILE A 339 -11.12 -20.07 -8.98
CA ILE A 339 -11.72 -21.01 -8.03
C ILE A 339 -10.69 -22.09 -7.74
N THR A 340 -10.53 -22.41 -6.47
CA THR A 340 -9.55 -23.36 -5.97
C THR A 340 -10.24 -24.44 -5.15
N HIS A 341 -9.61 -25.60 -5.08
CA HIS A 341 -10.00 -26.69 -4.18
C HIS A 341 -8.73 -27.31 -3.60
N ASN A 342 -8.57 -27.23 -2.27
CA ASN A 342 -7.38 -27.71 -1.56
C ASN A 342 -6.07 -27.07 -2.08
N GLY A 343 -6.14 -25.77 -2.45
CA GLY A 343 -5.03 -25.02 -3.04
C GLY A 343 -4.86 -25.17 -4.55
N ASP A 344 -5.46 -26.21 -5.16
CA ASP A 344 -5.36 -26.45 -6.61
C ASP A 344 -6.35 -25.57 -7.40
N HIS A 345 -5.88 -24.96 -8.48
CA HIS A 345 -6.71 -24.16 -9.37
C HIS A 345 -7.62 -25.05 -10.24
N LEU A 346 -8.92 -24.79 -10.19
CA LEU A 346 -9.93 -25.38 -11.07
C LEU A 346 -9.95 -24.69 -12.44
N TYR A 347 -8.98 -25.01 -13.29
CA TYR A 347 -8.86 -24.43 -14.63
C TYR A 347 -10.11 -24.66 -15.49
N GLY A 348 -10.47 -23.65 -16.30
CA GLY A 348 -11.63 -23.72 -17.22
C GLY A 348 -12.89 -23.06 -16.68
N ILE A 349 -12.91 -22.69 -15.38
CA ILE A 349 -13.98 -21.90 -14.80
C ILE A 349 -13.60 -20.42 -14.82
N TYR A 350 -14.39 -19.61 -15.51
CA TYR A 350 -14.15 -18.19 -15.66
C TYR A 350 -15.47 -17.40 -15.69
N SER A 351 -15.45 -16.20 -15.13
CA SER A 351 -16.58 -15.28 -15.23
C SER A 351 -16.10 -13.84 -15.08
N GLU A 352 -16.43 -13.00 -16.07
CA GLU A 352 -16.33 -11.55 -15.99
C GLU A 352 -17.62 -10.92 -15.45
N GLU A 353 -18.57 -11.71 -14.95
CA GLU A 353 -19.81 -11.18 -14.41
C GLU A 353 -19.66 -10.81 -12.94
N VAL A 354 -20.56 -9.96 -12.47
CA VAL A 354 -20.68 -9.66 -11.04
C VAL A 354 -21.53 -10.76 -10.43
N LEU A 355 -20.97 -11.47 -9.46
CA LEU A 355 -21.54 -12.67 -8.89
C LEU A 355 -22.32 -12.39 -7.62
N ALA A 356 -23.38 -13.18 -7.44
CA ALA A 356 -24.11 -13.33 -6.20
C ALA A 356 -23.54 -14.48 -5.37
N SER A 357 -23.20 -15.61 -5.99
CA SER A 357 -22.62 -16.77 -5.32
C SER A 357 -21.80 -17.67 -6.24
N VAL A 358 -20.99 -18.51 -5.62
CA VAL A 358 -20.31 -19.66 -6.25
C VAL A 358 -20.61 -20.88 -5.38
N SER A 359 -20.97 -22.00 -5.99
CA SER A 359 -21.31 -23.22 -5.25
C SER A 359 -20.56 -24.46 -5.75
N GLY A 360 -20.20 -25.36 -4.84
CA GLY A 360 -19.71 -26.71 -5.17
C GLY A 360 -20.72 -27.79 -4.79
N PHE A 361 -20.92 -28.78 -5.66
CA PHE A 361 -21.79 -29.93 -5.41
C PHE A 361 -21.00 -31.21 -5.15
N TYR A 362 -21.37 -31.93 -4.09
CA TYR A 362 -20.71 -33.14 -3.62
C TYR A 362 -21.73 -34.25 -3.33
N PRO A 363 -21.35 -35.54 -3.47
CA PRO A 363 -22.22 -36.70 -3.20
C PRO A 363 -22.42 -36.98 -1.70
N ASP A 364 -21.72 -36.27 -0.83
CA ASP A 364 -21.78 -36.37 0.63
C ASP A 364 -21.28 -35.06 1.28
N TYR A 365 -21.17 -35.05 2.60
CA TYR A 365 -20.73 -33.89 3.39
C TYR A 365 -19.20 -33.76 3.48
N THR A 366 -18.43 -34.11 2.43
CA THR A 366 -16.96 -34.05 2.46
C THR A 366 -16.34 -33.19 1.36
N PRO A 367 -16.45 -31.85 1.42
CA PRO A 367 -15.89 -30.95 0.42
C PRO A 367 -14.36 -30.81 0.50
N SER A 368 -13.70 -31.53 1.41
CA SER A 368 -12.23 -31.57 1.48
C SER A 368 -11.62 -32.49 0.40
N ASP A 369 -12.40 -33.43 -0.16
CA ASP A 369 -11.92 -34.37 -1.17
C ASP A 369 -12.18 -33.86 -2.60
N PRO A 370 -11.14 -33.45 -3.35
CA PRO A 370 -11.31 -32.91 -4.71
C PRO A 370 -11.88 -33.93 -5.70
N THR A 371 -11.78 -35.23 -5.41
CA THR A 371 -12.33 -36.28 -6.28
C THR A 371 -13.85 -36.37 -6.19
N LYS A 372 -14.44 -35.79 -5.13
CA LYS A 372 -15.87 -35.77 -4.88
C LYS A 372 -16.57 -34.50 -5.37
N LEU A 373 -15.84 -33.47 -5.80
CA LEU A 373 -16.44 -32.30 -6.42
C LEU A 373 -17.00 -32.68 -7.80
N LEU A 374 -18.33 -32.70 -7.92
CA LEU A 374 -19.02 -33.13 -9.13
C LEU A 374 -19.26 -31.96 -10.09
N MET A 375 -19.74 -30.84 -9.55
CA MET A 375 -20.20 -29.69 -10.34
C MET A 375 -19.92 -28.39 -9.58
N VAL A 376 -19.61 -27.33 -10.34
CA VAL A 376 -19.51 -25.96 -9.83
C VAL A 376 -20.62 -25.12 -10.45
N GLU A 377 -21.40 -24.43 -9.62
CA GLU A 377 -22.42 -23.48 -10.05
C GLU A 377 -21.94 -22.05 -9.79
N ILE A 378 -22.10 -21.19 -10.78
CA ILE A 378 -21.88 -19.75 -10.67
C ILE A 378 -23.22 -19.04 -10.87
N VAL A 379 -23.57 -18.16 -9.93
CA VAL A 379 -24.79 -17.36 -10.00
C VAL A 379 -24.40 -15.89 -10.12
N ASP A 380 -24.80 -15.24 -11.20
CA ASP A 380 -24.57 -13.80 -11.38
C ASP A 380 -25.59 -12.95 -10.59
N LYS A 381 -25.38 -11.62 -10.57
CA LYS A 381 -26.27 -10.66 -9.91
C LYS A 381 -27.69 -10.61 -10.48
N SER A 382 -27.90 -11.11 -11.70
CA SER A 382 -29.18 -11.17 -12.39
C SER A 382 -29.86 -12.53 -12.19
N HIS A 383 -29.30 -13.38 -11.32
CA HIS A 383 -29.73 -14.75 -11.09
C HIS A 383 -29.68 -15.62 -12.35
N ASN A 384 -28.69 -15.39 -13.22
CA ASN A 384 -28.32 -16.35 -14.25
C ASN A 384 -27.39 -17.40 -13.67
N TYR A 385 -27.66 -18.66 -14.00
CA TYR A 385 -26.94 -19.83 -13.51
C TYR A 385 -26.06 -20.39 -14.61
N THR A 386 -24.78 -20.56 -14.31
CA THR A 386 -23.83 -21.28 -15.16
C THR A 386 -23.25 -22.46 -14.39
N TYR A 387 -23.25 -23.64 -15.01
CA TYR A 387 -22.76 -24.86 -14.42
C TYR A 387 -21.49 -25.30 -15.13
N TYR A 388 -20.53 -25.80 -14.36
CA TYR A 388 -19.29 -26.38 -14.84
C TYR A 388 -19.14 -27.78 -14.26
N TYR A 389 -18.63 -28.71 -15.06
CA TYR A 389 -18.31 -30.07 -14.63
C TYR A 389 -16.95 -30.47 -15.21
N ARG A 390 -16.33 -31.51 -14.63
CA ARG A 390 -15.08 -32.05 -15.15
C ARG A 390 -15.36 -33.35 -15.88
N ALA A 391 -15.08 -33.40 -17.18
CA ALA A 391 -15.19 -34.63 -17.95
C ALA A 391 -14.15 -35.66 -17.52
N LYS A 392 -14.42 -36.94 -17.78
CA LYS A 392 -13.54 -38.05 -17.42
C LYS A 392 -12.14 -37.84 -18.03
N ASN A 393 -11.10 -37.95 -17.21
CA ASN A 393 -9.69 -37.78 -17.58
C ASN A 393 -9.28 -36.38 -18.07
N GLU A 394 -10.13 -35.36 -17.92
CA GLU A 394 -9.76 -34.00 -18.29
C GLU A 394 -9.22 -33.23 -17.08
N SER A 395 -8.15 -32.46 -17.31
CA SER A 395 -7.58 -31.58 -16.29
C SER A 395 -8.31 -30.23 -16.17
N LYS A 396 -9.32 -29.99 -17.03
CA LYS A 396 -10.06 -28.73 -17.11
C LYS A 396 -11.55 -28.97 -16.86
N TRP A 397 -12.18 -27.96 -16.26
CA TRP A 397 -13.62 -27.85 -16.12
C TRP A 397 -14.22 -27.31 -17.41
N VAL A 398 -15.36 -27.87 -17.81
CA VAL A 398 -16.08 -27.53 -19.02
C VAL A 398 -17.45 -26.99 -18.62
N LYS A 399 -17.88 -25.92 -19.31
CA LYS A 399 -19.21 -25.34 -19.13
C LYS A 399 -20.27 -26.33 -19.61
N LEU A 400 -21.33 -26.51 -18.83
CA LEU A 400 -22.48 -27.32 -19.23
C LEU A 400 -23.32 -26.54 -20.25
N GLU A 401 -23.31 -27.00 -21.49
CA GLU A 401 -24.10 -26.42 -22.58
C GLU A 401 -25.60 -26.69 -22.36
N ARG A 402 -26.39 -25.62 -22.35
CA ARG A 402 -27.84 -25.67 -22.13
C ARG A 402 -28.56 -24.52 -22.81
N LYS A 403 -29.85 -24.71 -23.08
CA LYS A 403 -30.73 -23.64 -23.57
C LYS A 403 -31.20 -22.84 -22.36
N GLY A 404 -30.69 -21.62 -22.17
CA GLY A 404 -31.13 -20.72 -21.12
C GLY A 404 -30.16 -20.53 -19.96
N THR A 405 -30.56 -19.67 -19.01
CA THR A 405 -29.78 -19.26 -17.84
C THR A 405 -30.53 -19.44 -16.52
N GLU A 406 -31.74 -19.97 -16.54
CA GLU A 406 -32.57 -20.28 -15.38
C GLU A 406 -31.98 -21.38 -14.49
N LYS A 407 -32.28 -21.43 -13.19
CA LYS A 407 -31.77 -22.50 -12.32
C LYS A 407 -32.16 -23.87 -12.87
N LEU A 408 -31.25 -24.85 -12.85
CA LEU A 408 -31.63 -26.22 -13.22
C LEU A 408 -32.72 -26.73 -12.26
N GLU A 409 -33.81 -27.23 -12.83
CA GLU A 409 -34.86 -27.85 -12.04
C GLU A 409 -34.33 -29.04 -11.25
N ASN A 410 -34.88 -29.28 -10.06
CA ASN A 410 -34.39 -30.29 -9.13
C ASN A 410 -34.21 -31.68 -9.75
N ILE A 411 -35.14 -32.12 -10.62
CA ILE A 411 -35.06 -33.42 -11.30
C ILE A 411 -33.89 -33.44 -12.29
N HIS A 412 -33.76 -32.38 -13.10
CA HIS A 412 -32.68 -32.25 -14.08
C HIS A 412 -31.31 -32.16 -13.41
N LEU A 413 -31.19 -31.34 -12.34
CA LEU A 413 -29.97 -31.23 -11.55
C LEU A 413 -29.58 -32.58 -10.93
N ARG A 414 -30.54 -33.29 -10.32
CA ARG A 414 -30.32 -34.63 -9.73
C ARG A 414 -29.76 -35.59 -10.77
N ASN A 415 -30.40 -35.67 -11.93
CA ASN A 415 -30.00 -36.59 -12.99
C ASN A 415 -28.57 -36.30 -13.48
N GLN A 416 -28.18 -35.02 -13.57
CA GLN A 416 -26.80 -34.65 -13.94
C GLN A 416 -25.79 -35.02 -12.84
N LEU A 417 -26.10 -34.76 -11.57
CA LEU A 417 -25.20 -35.10 -10.46
C LEU A 417 -25.00 -36.62 -10.31
N GLU A 418 -26.06 -37.42 -10.46
CA GLU A 418 -25.96 -38.89 -10.45
C GLU A 418 -25.12 -39.41 -11.61
N LYS A 419 -25.30 -38.82 -12.81
CA LYS A 419 -24.48 -39.15 -13.98
C LYS A 419 -23.00 -38.88 -13.70
N LEU A 420 -22.65 -37.70 -13.20
CA LEU A 420 -21.27 -37.32 -12.88
C LEU A 420 -20.67 -38.19 -11.77
N LYS A 421 -21.46 -38.51 -10.74
CA LYS A 421 -21.05 -39.43 -9.65
C LYS A 421 -20.75 -40.83 -10.17
N LYS A 422 -21.54 -41.34 -11.11
CA LYS A 422 -21.28 -42.63 -11.75
C LYS A 422 -20.02 -42.59 -12.59
N GLU A 423 -19.85 -41.56 -13.41
CA GLU A 423 -18.68 -41.38 -14.28
C GLU A 423 -17.36 -41.27 -13.50
N SER A 424 -17.38 -40.66 -12.31
CA SER A 424 -16.20 -40.57 -11.43
C SER A 424 -15.88 -41.89 -10.72
N SER A 425 -16.89 -42.71 -10.43
CA SER A 425 -16.71 -44.02 -9.77
C SER A 425 -16.18 -45.10 -10.72
N ASP A 426 -16.64 -45.10 -11.98
CA ASP A 426 -16.25 -46.08 -13.02
C ASP A 426 -14.81 -45.88 -13.55
N GLY A 427 -14.03 -44.96 -12.97
CA GLY A 427 -12.68 -44.62 -13.39
C GLY A 427 -11.55 -45.29 -12.60
N SER A 428 -11.81 -45.85 -11.42
CA SER A 428 -10.75 -46.41 -10.55
C SER A 428 -10.44 -47.89 -10.80
N VAL A 429 -11.19 -48.57 -11.66
CA VAL A 429 -10.88 -49.94 -12.11
C VAL A 429 -9.81 -49.87 -13.20
N SER A 430 -8.60 -49.46 -12.85
CA SER A 430 -7.43 -49.79 -13.66
C SER A 430 -7.15 -51.28 -13.50
N GLU A 431 -7.11 -51.97 -14.64
CA GLU A 431 -6.73 -53.36 -14.83
C GLU A 431 -5.38 -53.68 -14.17
N LEU A 432 -5.41 -54.07 -12.89
CA LEU A 432 -4.36 -54.87 -12.28
C LEU A 432 -4.66 -56.35 -12.57
N SER A 433 -4.66 -56.71 -13.85
CA SER A 433 -4.60 -58.10 -14.30
C SER A 433 -3.15 -58.55 -14.36
N SER A 434 -2.70 -59.11 -13.23
CA SER A 434 -1.72 -60.19 -13.09
C SER A 434 -0.90 -60.59 -14.33
N GLY A 435 0.33 -60.12 -14.39
CA GLY A 435 1.45 -60.78 -15.07
C GLY A 435 2.61 -60.93 -14.10
N SER A 436 2.83 -62.15 -13.61
CA SER A 436 3.76 -62.53 -12.57
C SER A 436 5.26 -62.29 -12.90
N SER A 437 5.97 -61.78 -11.89
CA SER A 437 7.43 -61.68 -11.66
C SER A 437 8.22 -63.01 -11.84
N PRO A 438 9.58 -63.09 -11.77
CA PRO A 438 10.48 -62.29 -10.90
C PRO A 438 11.88 -61.91 -11.45
N PHE A 439 12.51 -60.86 -10.90
CA PHE A 439 13.95 -60.92 -10.55
C PHE A 439 14.38 -59.78 -9.59
N ASN A 440 15.24 -60.16 -8.65
CA ASN A 440 15.70 -59.43 -7.45
C ASN A 440 16.63 -58.24 -7.70
N LYS A 441 16.55 -57.19 -6.86
CA LYS A 441 17.61 -56.78 -5.88
C LYS A 441 17.28 -55.44 -5.16
N PRO A 442 17.80 -55.21 -3.94
CA PRO A 442 17.48 -54.05 -3.12
C PRO A 442 18.48 -52.90 -3.31
N GLY A 443 17.98 -51.66 -3.34
CA GLY A 443 18.78 -50.44 -3.29
C GLY A 443 18.01 -49.36 -2.53
N ALA A 444 18.55 -48.95 -1.40
CA ALA A 444 18.04 -47.89 -0.53
C ALA A 444 18.16 -46.51 -1.19
N ILE A 445 17.09 -45.70 -1.18
CA ILE A 445 17.19 -44.24 -1.27
C ILE A 445 16.13 -43.60 -0.38
N SER A 446 16.63 -42.91 0.64
CA SER A 446 16.00 -41.88 1.45
C SER A 446 15.58 -40.67 0.60
N GLY A 447 14.41 -40.08 0.87
CA GLY A 447 14.00 -38.83 0.23
C GLY A 447 12.85 -38.12 0.94
N LEU A 448 13.19 -37.15 1.77
CA LEU A 448 12.30 -36.12 2.31
C LEU A 448 11.52 -35.41 1.18
N ILE A 449 10.20 -35.29 1.33
CA ILE A 449 9.38 -34.34 0.58
C ILE A 449 8.99 -33.23 1.56
N VAL A 450 9.72 -32.12 1.51
CA VAL A 450 9.34 -30.84 2.13
C VAL A 450 9.45 -29.78 1.04
N GLY A 451 8.37 -29.04 0.81
CA GLY A 451 8.43 -27.68 0.26
C GLY A 451 8.00 -27.47 -1.19
N SER A 452 6.69 -27.51 -1.45
CA SER A 452 6.11 -27.08 -2.74
C SER A 452 5.32 -25.76 -2.64
N LEU A 453 5.77 -24.80 -1.81
CA LEU A 453 5.13 -23.48 -1.72
C LEU A 453 6.06 -22.29 -2.07
N VAL A 454 7.35 -22.53 -2.34
CA VAL A 454 8.34 -21.45 -2.63
C VAL A 454 8.60 -21.27 -4.13
N LEU A 455 8.21 -22.23 -4.98
CA LEU A 455 8.58 -22.25 -6.41
C LEU A 455 7.82 -21.22 -7.26
N THR A 456 6.57 -20.88 -6.93
CA THR A 456 5.79 -19.88 -7.68
C THR A 456 6.30 -18.46 -7.44
N LEU A 457 6.73 -18.11 -6.22
CA LEU A 457 7.39 -16.82 -5.95
C LEU A 457 8.79 -16.76 -6.58
N ALA A 458 9.55 -17.85 -6.54
CA ALA A 458 10.88 -17.92 -7.15
C ALA A 458 10.85 -17.79 -8.68
N ALA A 459 9.84 -18.35 -9.36
CA ALA A 459 9.68 -18.22 -10.81
C ALA A 459 9.36 -16.77 -11.22
N VAL A 460 8.50 -16.06 -10.46
CA VAL A 460 8.21 -14.63 -10.69
C VAL A 460 9.45 -13.76 -10.43
N LEU A 461 10.24 -14.08 -9.40
CA LEU A 461 11.50 -13.37 -9.10
C LEU A 461 12.61 -13.66 -10.12
N LEU A 462 12.71 -14.88 -10.65
CA LEU A 462 13.68 -15.25 -11.69
C LEU A 462 13.38 -14.58 -13.04
N VAL A 463 12.10 -14.50 -13.44
CA VAL A 463 11.67 -13.77 -14.64
C VAL A 463 11.95 -12.26 -14.49
N ARG A 464 11.75 -11.70 -13.29
CA ARG A 464 12.10 -10.29 -12.98
C ARG A 464 13.63 -10.05 -13.02
N ARG A 465 14.44 -10.95 -12.44
CA ARG A 465 15.91 -10.81 -12.41
C ARG A 465 16.55 -10.95 -13.80
N TYR A 466 16.02 -11.84 -14.65
CA TYR A 466 16.50 -12.01 -16.02
C TYR A 466 16.23 -10.76 -16.88
N ARG A 467 15.06 -10.13 -16.72
CA ARG A 467 14.71 -8.88 -17.42
C ARG A 467 15.54 -7.67 -16.96
N TYR A 468 15.91 -7.61 -15.68
CA TYR A 468 16.79 -6.56 -15.15
C TYR A 468 18.22 -6.65 -15.71
N ASN A 469 18.79 -7.86 -15.77
CA ASN A 469 20.14 -8.07 -16.30
C ASN A 469 20.25 -7.86 -17.82
N ALA A 470 19.18 -8.10 -18.58
CA ALA A 470 19.13 -7.78 -20.01
C ALA A 470 19.20 -6.26 -20.28
N ARG A 471 18.68 -5.42 -19.37
CA ARG A 471 18.72 -3.96 -19.47
C ARG A 471 20.11 -3.36 -19.19
N ILE A 472 20.86 -3.92 -18.24
CA ILE A 472 22.23 -3.43 -17.94
C ILE A 472 23.19 -3.66 -19.12
N ARG A 473 22.96 -4.70 -19.94
CA ARG A 473 23.77 -4.95 -21.13
C ARG A 473 23.45 -4.02 -22.31
N LEU A 474 22.26 -3.46 -22.38
CA LEU A 474 21.88 -2.52 -23.45
C LEU A 474 22.40 -1.09 -23.21
N PHE A 475 22.70 -0.71 -21.98
CA PHE A 475 23.21 0.63 -21.65
C PHE A 475 24.74 0.78 -21.71
N LYS A 476 25.50 -0.30 -21.94
CA LYS A 476 26.98 -0.23 -22.01
C LYS A 476 27.57 0.05 -23.40
N ASN A 477 26.75 0.14 -24.45
CA ASN A 477 27.26 0.19 -25.84
C ASN A 477 26.90 1.44 -26.64
N HIS A 478 26.51 2.56 -26.01
CA HIS A 478 26.39 3.84 -26.72
C HIS A 478 27.37 4.87 -26.16
N PRO A 479 28.46 5.21 -26.88
CA PRO A 479 29.21 6.42 -26.61
C PRO A 479 28.35 7.61 -27.03
N LEU A 480 28.11 8.53 -26.10
CA LEU A 480 27.45 9.80 -26.37
C LEU A 480 28.37 10.67 -27.24
N LEU A 481 27.86 11.09 -28.38
CA LEU A 481 28.32 12.24 -29.17
C LEU A 481 27.39 13.41 -28.88
#